data_AF-A0A1C7NJW0-F1
#
_entry.id   AF-A0A1C7NJW0-F1
#
_cell.length_a   1.000
_cell.length_b   1.000
_cell.length_c   1.000
_cell.angle_alpha   90.00
_cell.angle_beta   90.00
_cell.angle_gamma   90.00
#
_symmetry.space_group_name_H-M   'P 1'
#
loop_
_entity.id
_entity.type
_entity.pdbx_description
1 polymer ?
#
loop_
_entity_poly.entity_id
_entity_poly.type
_entity_poly.pdbx_seq_one_letter_code
_entity_poly.pdbx_strand_id
1 'polypeptide(L)'
;MSNESWFYIRSSTTGNVISAPTDTDELLRAQVLVTPPTLSDNELWCWKGRHLCNKASGLVLDIRKGRLRLIEDTEICLFTPKPEDEAHNQLWSVKEDSSDAFGNQLPGKYIYSTCNYAWVLDAQATDEGHQKLVLFPLQPIDNDSQRWLFVPEGQLDLSLSIKDVLSTTKHNTAGYFNHDMITPPGSMSTSPGNPSVDEYPRGLSPAKRGSHSSIFSLETFKDYHRRIYDLQDTHVSDKGIAMASAYHIFQNWKLDQINNDTMTSFPLSSPSEVRTRLQVLTQEEVAKLLSNSLYANNNKDTASALSSRLITQLYDQTPISP
;
A
#
# COMPACT_ATOMS: atom_id res chain seq x y z
N MET A 1 -4.56 -30.00 -25.16
CA MET A 1 -4.55 -28.52 -25.25
C MET A 1 -4.72 -28.03 -23.83
N SER A 2 -3.64 -27.61 -23.18
CA SER A 2 -3.71 -27.01 -21.83
C SER A 2 -4.46 -25.68 -21.95
N ASN A 3 -5.58 -25.54 -21.24
CA ASN A 3 -6.27 -24.25 -21.11
C ASN A 3 -5.33 -23.28 -20.39
N GLU A 4 -4.59 -22.47 -21.15
CA GLU A 4 -3.88 -21.32 -20.61
C GLU A 4 -4.94 -20.40 -19.99
N SER A 5 -4.91 -20.26 -18.66
CA SER A 5 -5.88 -19.42 -17.94
C SER A 5 -5.42 -17.98 -18.02
N TRP A 6 -6.06 -17.18 -18.88
CA TRP A 6 -5.76 -15.76 -19.05
C TRP A 6 -6.35 -14.93 -17.90
N PHE A 7 -5.63 -13.89 -17.51
CA PHE A 7 -6.03 -12.98 -16.45
C PHE A 7 -5.49 -11.56 -16.66
N TYR A 8 -6.18 -10.60 -16.07
CA TYR A 8 -5.68 -9.25 -15.86
C TYR A 8 -4.82 -9.20 -14.60
N ILE A 9 -3.75 -8.41 -14.63
CA ILE A 9 -2.97 -8.05 -13.43
C ILE A 9 -3.39 -6.64 -13.03
N ARG A 10 -4.32 -6.55 -12.09
CA ARG A 10 -4.99 -5.31 -11.67
C ARG A 10 -4.34 -4.72 -10.44
N SER A 11 -4.07 -3.42 -10.41
CA SER A 11 -3.67 -2.71 -9.20
C SER A 11 -4.75 -2.87 -8.13
N SER A 12 -4.34 -3.27 -6.93
CA SER A 12 -5.24 -3.38 -5.77
C SER A 12 -5.76 -2.03 -5.27
N THR A 13 -5.22 -0.91 -5.77
CA THR A 13 -5.50 0.44 -5.26
C THR A 13 -6.15 1.33 -6.31
N THR A 14 -5.64 1.34 -7.55
CA THR A 14 -6.16 2.22 -8.62
C THR A 14 -7.12 1.51 -9.56
N GLY A 15 -7.06 0.18 -9.61
CA GLY A 15 -7.90 -0.62 -10.50
C GLY A 15 -7.42 -0.63 -11.94
N ASN A 16 -6.36 0.11 -12.25
CA ASN A 16 -5.61 0.03 -13.51
C ASN A 16 -5.01 -1.37 -13.67
N VAL A 17 -4.69 -1.74 -14.91
CA VAL A 17 -4.14 -3.05 -15.27
C VAL A 17 -2.77 -2.91 -15.93
N ILE A 18 -1.92 -3.92 -15.74
CA ILE A 18 -0.67 -4.03 -16.49
C ILE A 18 -0.99 -4.32 -17.96
N SER A 19 -0.50 -3.48 -18.87
CA SER A 19 -0.83 -3.53 -20.30
C SER A 19 0.42 -3.43 -21.17
N ALA A 20 0.43 -4.23 -22.23
CA ALA A 20 1.34 -4.04 -23.35
C ALA A 20 0.95 -2.76 -24.12
N PRO A 21 1.91 -1.93 -24.56
CA PRO A 21 1.60 -0.72 -25.31
C PRO A 21 0.98 -1.05 -26.67
N THR A 22 -0.02 -0.26 -27.07
CA THR A 22 -0.74 -0.40 -28.35
C THR A 22 -0.17 0.46 -29.46
N ASP A 23 0.47 1.58 -29.11
CA ASP A 23 0.74 2.68 -30.03
C ASP A 23 2.18 2.65 -30.56
N THR A 24 2.79 1.47 -30.62
CA THR A 24 4.17 1.30 -31.10
C THR A 24 4.27 0.20 -32.14
N ASP A 25 4.93 0.53 -33.26
CA ASP A 25 5.20 -0.41 -34.35
C ASP A 25 6.23 -1.48 -33.93
N GLU A 26 7.04 -1.21 -32.90
CA GLU A 26 8.06 -2.13 -32.39
C GLU A 26 7.78 -2.51 -30.92
N LEU A 27 7.01 -3.59 -30.73
CA LEU A 27 6.70 -4.12 -29.41
C LEU A 27 7.92 -4.70 -28.67
N LEU A 28 8.94 -5.14 -29.41
CA LEU A 28 10.13 -5.72 -28.78
C LEU A 28 10.90 -4.64 -28.01
N ARG A 29 11.08 -4.86 -26.71
CA ARG A 29 11.63 -3.90 -25.74
C ARG A 29 10.73 -2.69 -25.50
N ALA A 30 9.46 -2.70 -25.91
CA ALA A 30 8.54 -1.64 -25.55
C ALA A 30 8.29 -1.62 -24.04
N GLN A 31 8.17 -0.42 -23.46
CA GLN A 31 7.91 -0.22 -22.03
C GLN A 31 6.51 -0.71 -21.68
N VAL A 32 6.39 -1.52 -20.62
CA VAL A 32 5.10 -1.99 -20.13
C VAL A 32 4.44 -0.90 -19.28
N LEU A 33 3.14 -0.72 -19.46
CA LEU A 33 2.37 0.37 -18.86
C LEU A 33 1.37 -0.14 -17.83
N VAL A 34 0.89 0.77 -16.98
CA VAL A 34 -0.22 0.52 -16.06
C VAL A 34 -1.33 1.52 -16.39
N THR A 35 -2.43 1.04 -16.98
CA THR A 35 -3.45 1.90 -17.58
C THR A 35 -4.85 1.55 -17.10
N PRO A 36 -5.83 2.47 -17.21
CA PRO A 36 -7.23 2.09 -17.07
C PRO A 36 -7.58 0.93 -18.02
N PRO A 37 -8.33 -0.07 -17.56
CA PRO A 37 -8.64 -1.25 -18.36
C PRO A 37 -9.54 -0.92 -19.56
N THR A 38 -9.19 -1.49 -20.71
CA THR A 38 -9.92 -1.40 -21.98
C THR A 38 -10.52 -2.74 -22.40
N LEU A 39 -10.26 -3.82 -21.64
CA LEU A 39 -10.69 -5.19 -21.92
C LEU A 39 -10.12 -5.74 -23.24
N SER A 40 -8.90 -5.33 -23.58
CA SER A 40 -8.19 -5.79 -24.77
C SER A 40 -7.19 -6.91 -24.47
N ASP A 41 -6.82 -7.68 -25.50
CA ASP A 41 -5.82 -8.75 -25.37
C ASP A 41 -4.43 -8.24 -24.95
N ASN A 42 -4.16 -6.95 -25.08
CA ASN A 42 -2.91 -6.33 -24.61
C ASN A 42 -2.80 -6.30 -23.08
N GLU A 43 -3.93 -6.42 -22.38
CA GLU A 43 -4.03 -6.37 -20.92
C GLU A 43 -4.08 -7.76 -20.28
N LEU A 44 -4.15 -8.81 -21.11
CA LEU A 44 -4.28 -10.19 -20.70
C LEU A 44 -2.92 -10.89 -20.66
N TRP A 45 -2.69 -11.57 -19.55
CA TRP A 45 -1.46 -12.29 -19.25
C TRP A 45 -1.78 -13.73 -18.86
N CYS A 46 -0.82 -14.63 -19.09
CA CYS A 46 -0.86 -15.98 -18.55
C CYS A 46 0.51 -16.41 -18.06
N TRP A 47 0.50 -17.37 -17.14
CA TRP A 47 1.73 -18.04 -16.71
C TRP A 47 2.09 -19.13 -17.72
N LYS A 48 3.30 -19.04 -18.30
CA LYS A 48 3.93 -20.13 -19.05
C LYS A 48 5.19 -20.57 -18.31
N GLY A 49 5.02 -21.54 -17.41
CA GLY A 49 6.02 -21.81 -16.38
C GLY A 49 6.18 -20.59 -15.47
N ARG A 50 7.39 -20.05 -15.36
CA ARG A 50 7.68 -18.82 -14.60
C ARG A 50 7.69 -17.54 -15.45
N HIS A 51 7.33 -17.63 -16.72
CA HIS A 51 7.17 -16.47 -17.59
C HIS A 51 5.75 -15.91 -17.47
N LEU A 52 5.63 -14.58 -17.47
CA LEU A 52 4.37 -13.86 -17.66
C LEU A 52 4.26 -13.47 -19.14
N CYS A 53 3.43 -14.19 -19.89
CA CYS A 53 3.24 -14.03 -21.33
C CYS A 53 2.02 -13.17 -21.62
N ASN A 54 2.17 -12.18 -22.49
CA ASN A 54 1.09 -11.35 -22.98
C ASN A 54 0.29 -12.05 -24.08
N LYS A 55 -1.05 -11.92 -24.08
CA LYS A 55 -1.94 -12.59 -25.03
C LYS A 55 -1.81 -12.03 -26.45
N ALA A 56 -1.82 -10.71 -26.61
CA ALA A 56 -1.81 -10.07 -27.93
C ALA A 56 -0.49 -10.26 -28.68
N SER A 57 0.65 -10.19 -27.98
CA SER A 57 1.98 -10.21 -28.62
C SER A 57 2.72 -11.55 -28.52
N GLY A 58 2.36 -12.41 -27.57
CA GLY A 58 3.13 -13.61 -27.23
C GLY A 58 4.50 -13.32 -26.59
N LEU A 59 4.82 -12.05 -26.31
CA LEU A 59 6.04 -11.62 -25.63
C LEU A 59 5.88 -11.77 -24.11
N VAL A 60 7.00 -11.78 -23.40
CA VAL A 60 7.04 -11.93 -21.94
C VAL A 60 7.55 -10.67 -21.25
N LEU A 61 7.22 -10.51 -19.96
CA LEU A 61 7.83 -9.50 -19.11
C LEU A 61 9.33 -9.77 -18.92
N ASP A 62 10.15 -8.76 -19.19
CA ASP A 62 11.62 -8.79 -19.11
C ASP A 62 12.13 -7.55 -18.38
N ILE A 63 13.05 -7.75 -17.43
CA ILE A 63 13.81 -6.64 -16.83
C ILE A 63 14.75 -6.09 -17.89
N ARG A 64 14.54 -4.85 -18.33
CA ARG A 64 15.24 -4.24 -19.46
C ARG A 64 16.76 -4.30 -19.27
N LYS A 65 17.46 -4.87 -20.26
CA LYS A 65 18.92 -5.13 -20.25
C LYS A 65 19.40 -6.09 -19.14
N GLY A 66 18.48 -6.76 -18.44
CA GLY A 66 18.78 -7.78 -17.43
C GLY A 66 19.48 -7.27 -16.18
N ARG A 67 19.39 -5.97 -15.85
CA ARG A 67 20.11 -5.37 -14.72
C ARG A 67 19.21 -4.52 -13.85
N LEU A 68 19.36 -4.67 -12.54
CA LEU A 68 18.79 -3.76 -11.54
C LEU A 68 19.55 -2.43 -11.59
N ARG A 69 18.81 -1.33 -11.57
CA ARG A 69 19.32 0.03 -11.60
C ARG A 69 18.85 0.78 -10.34
N LEU A 70 19.80 1.46 -9.69
CA LEU A 70 19.55 2.19 -8.44
C LEU A 70 19.42 3.71 -8.66
N ILE A 71 19.98 4.23 -9.75
CA ILE A 71 20.01 5.68 -10.04
C ILE A 71 18.83 6.09 -10.93
N GLU A 72 18.41 5.19 -11.81
CA GLU A 72 17.29 5.34 -12.72
C GLU A 72 16.37 4.13 -12.55
N ASP A 73 15.15 4.22 -13.04
CA ASP A 73 14.18 3.15 -12.86
C ASP A 73 14.62 1.83 -13.52
N THR A 74 14.37 0.73 -12.82
CA THR A 74 14.57 -0.60 -13.39
C THR A 74 13.36 -0.94 -14.24
N GLU A 75 13.39 -0.51 -15.50
CA GLU A 75 12.27 -0.64 -16.44
C GLU A 75 11.91 -2.10 -16.76
N ILE A 76 10.60 -2.35 -16.85
CA ILE A 76 10.05 -3.59 -17.38
C ILE A 76 9.62 -3.39 -18.83
N CYS A 77 10.03 -4.31 -19.68
CA CYS A 77 9.73 -4.28 -21.10
C CYS A 77 9.19 -5.62 -21.61
N LEU A 78 8.65 -5.61 -22.82
CA LEU A 78 8.30 -6.84 -23.53
C LEU A 78 9.54 -7.44 -24.21
N PHE A 79 9.72 -8.76 -24.11
CA PHE A 79 10.80 -9.45 -24.84
C PHE A 79 10.39 -10.83 -25.31
N THR A 80 11.15 -11.40 -26.25
CA THR A 80 10.99 -12.79 -26.65
C THR A 80 11.32 -13.71 -25.45
N PRO A 81 10.52 -14.76 -25.19
CA PRO A 81 10.85 -15.72 -24.14
C PRO A 81 12.21 -16.36 -24.37
N LYS A 82 13.06 -16.35 -23.36
CA LYS A 82 14.36 -17.00 -23.35
C LYS A 82 14.25 -18.43 -22.81
N PRO A 83 15.19 -19.32 -23.17
CA PRO A 83 15.38 -20.60 -22.47
C PRO A 83 15.59 -20.39 -20.97
N GLU A 84 15.09 -21.30 -20.12
CA GLU A 84 15.03 -21.10 -18.66
C GLU A 84 16.40 -20.82 -18.01
N ASP A 85 17.48 -21.39 -18.54
CA ASP A 85 18.86 -21.18 -18.11
C ASP A 85 19.41 -19.79 -18.46
N GLU A 86 18.85 -19.12 -19.46
CA GLU A 86 19.20 -17.75 -19.87
C GLU A 86 18.15 -16.72 -19.44
N ALA A 87 17.00 -17.18 -18.95
CA ALA A 87 15.83 -16.35 -18.69
C ALA A 87 15.83 -15.65 -17.33
N HIS A 88 16.94 -15.57 -16.59
CA HIS A 88 16.96 -15.08 -15.20
C HIS A 88 16.22 -13.74 -14.98
N ASN A 89 16.17 -12.88 -16.01
CA ASN A 89 15.53 -11.57 -16.00
C ASN A 89 14.07 -11.57 -16.52
N GLN A 90 13.49 -12.74 -16.77
CA GLN A 90 12.13 -12.99 -17.27
C GLN A 90 11.34 -13.97 -16.40
N LEU A 91 11.95 -14.45 -15.31
CA LEU A 91 11.35 -15.42 -14.41
C LEU A 91 10.76 -14.71 -13.19
N TRP A 92 9.45 -14.86 -13.03
CA TRP A 92 8.65 -14.19 -12.02
C TRP A 92 8.01 -15.20 -11.08
N SER A 93 7.66 -14.74 -9.88
CA SER A 93 6.85 -15.51 -8.95
C SER A 93 6.03 -14.57 -8.08
N VAL A 94 5.15 -15.14 -7.26
CA VAL A 94 4.13 -14.42 -6.51
C VAL A 94 4.34 -14.66 -5.02
N LYS A 95 4.27 -13.58 -4.24
CA LYS A 95 4.20 -13.64 -2.79
C LYS A 95 2.75 -13.39 -2.35
N GLU A 96 2.14 -14.41 -1.75
CA GLU A 96 0.71 -14.47 -1.40
C GLU A 96 0.37 -13.62 -0.16
N ASP A 97 1.33 -13.44 0.73
CA ASP A 97 1.22 -12.73 2.01
C ASP A 97 1.61 -11.26 1.85
N SER A 98 0.77 -10.47 1.18
CA SER A 98 0.91 -9.02 1.29
C SER A 98 0.49 -8.56 2.68
N SER A 99 1.33 -7.74 3.31
CA SER A 99 1.08 -7.23 4.66
C SER A 99 1.43 -5.77 4.76
N ASP A 100 0.71 -5.05 5.61
CA ASP A 100 1.13 -3.71 6.00
C ASP A 100 2.35 -3.79 6.92
N ALA A 101 2.88 -2.62 7.26
CA ALA A 101 3.85 -2.46 8.32
C ALA A 101 3.48 -3.35 9.50
N PHE A 102 2.27 -3.23 10.05
CA PHE A 102 1.83 -3.88 11.29
C PHE A 102 1.63 -5.40 11.20
N GLY A 103 1.94 -6.03 10.07
CA GLY A 103 1.73 -7.46 9.83
C GLY A 103 0.27 -7.82 9.56
N ASN A 104 -0.62 -6.83 9.36
CA ASN A 104 -1.99 -7.11 8.93
C ASN A 104 -1.97 -7.49 7.47
N GLN A 105 -2.72 -8.54 7.13
CA GLN A 105 -2.85 -8.96 5.75
C GLN A 105 -3.55 -7.89 4.91
N LEU A 106 -2.90 -7.50 3.82
CA LEU A 106 -3.42 -6.58 2.83
C LEU A 106 -4.01 -7.35 1.65
N PRO A 107 -4.93 -6.72 0.91
CA PRO A 107 -5.41 -7.29 -0.33
C PRO A 107 -4.36 -7.19 -1.44
N GLY A 108 -4.36 -8.19 -2.31
CA GLY A 108 -3.41 -8.30 -3.42
C GLY A 108 -2.16 -9.08 -3.05
N LYS A 109 -1.29 -9.23 -4.04
CA LYS A 109 -0.08 -10.03 -3.98
C LYS A 109 1.08 -9.22 -4.54
N TYR A 110 2.31 -9.56 -4.16
CA TYR A 110 3.49 -9.01 -4.81
C TYR A 110 3.94 -9.95 -5.93
N ILE A 111 4.32 -9.38 -7.07
CA ILE A 111 4.98 -10.12 -8.15
C ILE A 111 6.45 -9.75 -8.07
N TYR A 112 7.32 -10.71 -7.78
CA TYR A 112 8.75 -10.49 -7.57
C TYR A 112 9.58 -11.17 -8.64
N SER A 113 10.77 -10.62 -8.88
CA SER A 113 11.74 -11.25 -9.77
C SER A 113 12.45 -12.39 -9.06
N THR A 114 12.53 -13.57 -9.68
CA THR A 114 13.23 -14.70 -9.07
C THR A 114 14.75 -14.54 -9.00
N CYS A 115 15.32 -13.57 -9.73
CA CYS A 115 16.73 -13.21 -9.56
C CYS A 115 16.97 -12.29 -8.36
N ASN A 116 15.92 -11.65 -7.81
CA ASN A 116 15.99 -10.86 -6.58
C ASN A 116 14.61 -10.76 -5.89
N TYR A 117 14.42 -11.57 -4.85
CA TYR A 117 13.16 -11.68 -4.09
C TYR A 117 12.75 -10.38 -3.37
N ALA A 118 13.68 -9.46 -3.13
CA ALA A 118 13.41 -8.17 -2.50
C ALA A 118 12.89 -7.12 -3.49
N TRP A 119 12.82 -7.45 -4.79
CA TRP A 119 12.42 -6.52 -5.85
C TRP A 119 11.12 -6.99 -6.50
N VAL A 120 10.13 -6.09 -6.52
CA VAL A 120 8.75 -6.35 -6.92
C VAL A 120 8.30 -5.41 -8.03
N LEU A 121 7.26 -5.82 -8.76
CA LEU A 121 6.62 -4.96 -9.75
C LEU A 121 5.91 -3.79 -9.08
N ASP A 122 6.17 -2.58 -9.58
CA ASP A 122 5.68 -1.30 -9.04
C ASP A 122 5.12 -0.43 -10.17
N ALA A 123 3.98 0.23 -9.92
CA ALA A 123 3.40 1.23 -10.81
C ALA A 123 3.90 2.64 -10.47
N GLN A 124 4.79 3.18 -11.30
CA GLN A 124 5.33 4.53 -11.11
C GLN A 124 4.75 5.52 -12.13
N ALA A 125 4.37 6.70 -11.65
CA ALA A 125 3.96 7.80 -12.51
C ALA A 125 5.15 8.35 -13.31
N THR A 126 4.90 8.77 -14.54
CA THR A 126 5.85 9.49 -15.40
C THR A 126 5.51 10.98 -15.43
N ASP A 127 6.47 11.80 -15.84
CA ASP A 127 6.28 13.25 -16.05
C ASP A 127 5.16 13.56 -17.07
N GLU A 128 4.87 12.61 -17.95
CA GLU A 128 3.83 12.69 -18.98
C GLU A 128 2.43 12.34 -18.45
N GLY A 129 2.30 12.00 -17.17
CA GLY A 129 1.02 11.69 -16.51
C GLY A 129 0.51 10.26 -16.74
N HIS A 130 1.29 9.41 -17.39
CA HIS A 130 1.02 7.97 -17.52
C HIS A 130 1.73 7.18 -16.41
N GLN A 131 1.33 5.93 -16.16
CA GLN A 131 2.05 5.05 -15.24
C GLN A 131 2.81 3.99 -16.03
N LYS A 132 4.10 3.84 -15.73
CA LYS A 132 4.94 2.77 -16.24
C LYS A 132 5.12 1.68 -15.20
N LEU A 133 5.29 0.44 -15.68
CA LEU A 133 5.65 -0.68 -14.84
C LEU A 133 7.17 -0.75 -14.67
N VAL A 134 7.63 -0.77 -13.43
CA VAL A 134 9.05 -0.90 -13.10
C VAL A 134 9.26 -2.03 -12.11
N LEU A 135 10.51 -2.41 -11.92
CA LEU A 135 10.95 -3.21 -10.80
C LEU A 135 11.50 -2.28 -9.72
N PHE A 136 11.04 -2.44 -8.48
CA PHE A 136 11.45 -1.58 -7.37
C PHE A 136 11.63 -2.41 -6.09
N PRO A 137 12.50 -1.99 -5.15
CA PRO A 137 12.56 -2.63 -3.84
C PRO A 137 11.19 -2.71 -3.16
N LEU A 138 10.88 -3.86 -2.57
CA LEU A 138 9.65 -4.07 -1.81
C LEU A 138 9.58 -3.06 -0.67
N GLN A 139 8.51 -2.27 -0.66
CA GLN A 139 8.27 -1.28 0.37
C GLN A 139 7.44 -1.89 1.51
N PRO A 140 7.87 -1.75 2.78
CA PRO A 140 7.10 -2.23 3.93
C PRO A 140 5.90 -1.33 4.24
N ILE A 141 5.91 -0.08 3.75
CA ILE A 141 4.89 0.95 3.96
C ILE A 141 4.59 1.56 2.61
N ASP A 142 3.34 1.98 2.41
CA ASP A 142 2.90 2.65 1.19
C ASP A 142 3.09 1.85 -0.10
N ASN A 143 3.13 0.52 0.02
CA ASN A 143 3.27 -0.41 -1.09
C ASN A 143 2.01 -0.57 -1.94
N ASP A 144 1.15 0.45 -1.98
CA ASP A 144 -0.12 0.46 -2.71
C ASP A 144 0.09 0.28 -4.22
N SER A 145 1.21 0.79 -4.76
CA SER A 145 1.62 0.63 -6.16
C SER A 145 2.24 -0.73 -6.47
N GLN A 146 2.53 -1.55 -5.44
CA GLN A 146 3.24 -2.83 -5.57
C GLN A 146 2.33 -4.06 -5.42
N ARG A 147 1.04 -3.84 -5.11
CA ARG A 147 0.07 -4.90 -4.82
C ARG A 147 -0.89 -5.12 -5.97
N TRP A 148 -0.94 -6.38 -6.41
CA TRP A 148 -1.65 -6.80 -7.62
C TRP A 148 -2.71 -7.85 -7.33
N LEU A 149 -3.84 -7.75 -8.02
CA LEU A 149 -4.93 -8.73 -8.03
C LEU A 149 -4.91 -9.44 -9.39
N PHE A 150 -5.02 -10.76 -9.35
CA PHE A 150 -5.20 -11.58 -10.56
C PHE A 150 -6.68 -11.75 -10.80
N VAL A 151 -7.20 -11.17 -11.88
CA VAL A 151 -8.62 -11.22 -12.24
C VAL A 151 -8.77 -12.06 -13.50
N PRO A 152 -9.44 -13.22 -13.46
CA PRO A 152 -9.63 -14.05 -14.66
C PRO A 152 -10.29 -13.30 -15.81
N GLU A 153 -9.96 -13.69 -17.04
CA GLU A 153 -10.62 -13.19 -18.24
C GLU A 153 -12.15 -13.32 -18.12
N GLY A 154 -12.88 -12.25 -18.46
CA GLY A 154 -14.33 -12.17 -18.32
C GLY A 154 -14.86 -11.83 -16.92
N GLN A 155 -14.00 -11.72 -15.90
CA GLN A 155 -14.40 -11.37 -14.52
C GLN A 155 -13.99 -9.94 -14.11
N LEU A 156 -13.41 -9.17 -15.02
CA LEU A 156 -13.07 -7.77 -14.75
C LEU A 156 -14.31 -6.89 -14.92
N ASP A 157 -14.97 -6.60 -13.80
CA ASP A 157 -16.11 -5.67 -13.77
C ASP A 157 -15.62 -4.22 -13.64
N LEU A 158 -15.87 -3.42 -14.67
CA LEU A 158 -15.52 -2.00 -14.74
C LEU A 158 -16.46 -1.10 -13.91
N SER A 159 -17.64 -1.60 -13.53
CA SER A 159 -18.63 -0.85 -12.78
C SER A 159 -18.43 -0.91 -11.26
N LEU A 160 -17.66 -1.88 -10.77
CA LEU A 160 -17.39 -2.06 -9.35
C LEU A 160 -16.20 -1.23 -8.88
N SER A 161 -16.44 -0.47 -7.80
CA SER A 161 -15.37 0.18 -7.06
C SER A 161 -14.46 -0.88 -6.44
N ILE A 162 -13.16 -0.60 -6.39
CA ILE A 162 -12.15 -1.52 -5.84
C ILE A 162 -12.47 -1.87 -4.38
N LYS A 163 -13.02 -0.93 -3.62
CA LYS A 163 -13.45 -1.16 -2.23
C LYS A 163 -14.48 -2.29 -2.13
N ASP A 164 -15.36 -2.42 -3.11
CA ASP A 164 -16.42 -3.43 -3.14
C ASP A 164 -15.85 -4.80 -3.56
N VAL A 165 -14.94 -4.82 -4.54
CA VAL A 165 -14.24 -6.04 -4.98
C VAL A 165 -13.47 -6.67 -3.82
N LEU A 166 -12.76 -5.85 -3.05
CA LEU A 166 -11.96 -6.29 -1.90
C LEU A 166 -12.81 -6.75 -0.70
N SER A 167 -14.02 -6.21 -0.55
CA SER A 167 -14.97 -6.66 0.48
C SER A 167 -15.58 -8.04 0.16
N THR A 168 -15.79 -8.31 -1.13
CA THR A 168 -16.40 -9.57 -1.61
C THR A 168 -15.44 -10.76 -1.49
N THR A 169 -14.13 -10.53 -1.63
CA THR A 169 -13.13 -11.62 -1.52
C THR A 169 -13.02 -12.19 -0.10
N LYS A 170 -13.39 -11.44 0.94
CA LYS A 170 -13.39 -11.91 2.34
C LYS A 170 -14.49 -12.93 2.64
N HIS A 171 -15.54 -13.03 1.82
CA HIS A 171 -16.67 -13.92 2.05
C HIS A 171 -16.59 -15.25 1.29
N ASN A 172 -15.68 -15.41 0.34
CA ASN A 172 -15.60 -16.62 -0.51
C ASN A 172 -14.65 -17.71 0.01
N THR A 173 -14.16 -17.61 1.26
CA THR A 173 -13.33 -18.65 1.92
C THR A 173 -14.08 -19.41 3.02
N ALA A 174 -15.41 -19.52 2.92
CA ALA A 174 -16.19 -20.45 3.72
C ALA A 174 -16.97 -21.39 2.78
N GLY A 175 -16.53 -22.65 2.73
CA GLY A 175 -17.19 -23.69 1.98
C GLY A 175 -18.63 -23.93 2.45
N TYR A 176 -19.47 -24.25 1.48
CA TYR A 176 -20.71 -25.04 1.57
C TYR A 176 -21.28 -25.29 2.97
N PHE A 177 -22.24 -24.46 3.38
CA PHE A 177 -23.38 -24.94 4.15
C PHE A 177 -24.64 -24.18 3.70
N ASN A 178 -25.53 -24.91 3.03
CA ASN A 178 -26.95 -24.58 2.98
C ASN A 178 -27.46 -24.48 4.41
N HIS A 179 -28.11 -23.38 4.78
CA HIS A 179 -29.36 -23.50 5.52
C HIS A 179 -30.24 -22.26 5.39
N ASP A 180 -31.52 -22.57 5.25
CA ASP A 180 -32.67 -21.72 5.02
C ASP A 180 -32.86 -20.54 5.98
N MET A 181 -33.43 -19.49 5.37
CA MET A 181 -34.33 -18.49 5.95
C MET A 181 -35.06 -18.93 7.22
N ILE A 182 -34.73 -18.35 8.38
CA ILE A 182 -35.69 -18.12 9.48
C ILE A 182 -35.33 -16.82 10.21
N THR A 183 -36.17 -15.80 10.04
CA THR A 183 -36.29 -14.61 10.90
C THR A 183 -36.92 -14.99 12.24
N PRO A 184 -36.45 -14.45 13.38
CA PRO A 184 -37.31 -14.31 14.55
C PRO A 184 -37.64 -12.85 14.89
N PRO A 185 -38.82 -12.60 15.51
CA PRO A 185 -39.43 -11.28 15.65
C PRO A 185 -38.93 -10.51 16.87
N GLY A 186 -39.15 -9.19 16.84
CA GLY A 186 -38.85 -8.28 17.94
C GLY A 186 -39.70 -8.48 19.19
N SER A 187 -39.20 -8.00 20.31
CA SER A 187 -39.93 -7.67 21.55
C SER A 187 -39.01 -6.78 22.39
N MET A 188 -39.35 -5.50 22.51
CA MET A 188 -40.08 -4.89 23.64
C MET A 188 -39.16 -4.50 24.80
N SER A 189 -39.04 -3.18 24.93
CA SER A 189 -38.38 -2.43 25.98
C SER A 189 -39.17 -2.54 27.29
N THR A 190 -38.48 -2.82 28.40
CA THR A 190 -38.98 -2.53 29.76
C THR A 190 -37.82 -2.13 30.68
N SER A 191 -37.89 -0.91 31.20
CA SER A 191 -37.07 -0.41 32.30
C SER A 191 -37.58 -0.91 33.64
N PRO A 192 -36.68 -1.11 34.61
CA PRO A 192 -36.91 -0.71 36.01
C PRO A 192 -35.73 0.17 36.48
N GLY A 193 -35.91 1.33 37.08
CA GLY A 193 -36.54 1.54 38.39
C GLY A 193 -35.44 1.78 39.43
N ASN A 194 -35.14 3.04 39.74
CA ASN A 194 -34.18 3.45 40.78
C ASN A 194 -34.57 2.89 42.16
N PRO A 195 -33.57 2.56 43.00
CA PRO A 195 -33.68 2.84 44.42
C PRO A 195 -32.50 3.63 45.00
N SER A 196 -32.92 4.54 45.89
CA SER A 196 -32.30 5.20 47.04
C SER A 196 -30.81 5.08 47.36
N VAL A 197 -30.30 6.23 47.77
CA VAL A 197 -29.09 6.54 48.55
C VAL A 197 -29.12 5.79 49.90
N ASP A 198 -28.11 4.94 50.13
CA ASP A 198 -27.23 4.94 51.31
C ASP A 198 -26.44 3.60 51.36
N GLU A 199 -25.22 3.67 51.91
CA GLU A 199 -24.37 2.54 52.34
C GLU A 199 -23.43 1.91 51.27
N TYR A 200 -22.26 2.54 51.07
CA TYR A 200 -21.10 1.91 50.43
C TYR A 200 -20.24 1.15 51.47
N PRO A 201 -19.98 -0.15 51.32
CA PRO A 201 -18.86 -0.80 51.98
C PRO A 201 -17.55 -0.45 51.26
N ARG A 202 -16.56 -0.01 52.04
CA ARG A 202 -15.19 0.26 51.58
C ARG A 202 -14.60 -0.97 50.92
N GLY A 203 -14.07 -0.79 49.71
CA GLY A 203 -13.04 -1.67 49.17
C GLY A 203 -13.30 -2.15 47.75
N LEU A 204 -13.33 -1.25 46.76
CA LEU A 204 -12.87 -1.50 45.40
C LEU A 204 -12.32 -0.18 44.85
N SER A 205 -11.01 -0.11 44.63
CA SER A 205 -10.34 0.98 43.93
C SER A 205 -10.97 1.19 42.54
N PRO A 206 -11.26 2.43 42.10
CA PRO A 206 -11.75 2.67 40.75
C PRO A 206 -10.78 2.11 39.71
N ALA A 207 -11.30 1.20 38.89
CA ALA A 207 -10.62 0.70 37.71
C ALA A 207 -10.15 1.90 36.87
N LYS A 208 -8.85 1.90 36.58
CA LYS A 208 -8.18 2.78 35.63
C LYS A 208 -8.95 2.68 34.32
N ARG A 209 -9.85 3.63 34.02
CA ARG A 209 -10.38 3.84 32.68
C ARG A 209 -9.16 4.13 31.80
N GLY A 210 -8.65 3.08 31.15
CA GLY A 210 -7.80 3.24 29.99
C GLY A 210 -8.61 4.01 28.97
N SER A 211 -8.26 5.28 28.77
CA SER A 211 -8.63 5.99 27.58
C SER A 211 -8.18 5.13 26.41
N HIS A 212 -9.13 4.57 25.67
CA HIS A 212 -8.87 4.03 24.34
C HIS A 212 -8.23 5.18 23.54
N SER A 213 -6.90 5.20 23.47
CA SER A 213 -6.18 6.06 22.54
C SER A 213 -6.68 5.65 21.16
N SER A 214 -7.47 6.50 20.52
CA SER A 214 -7.95 6.27 19.17
C SER A 214 -6.75 5.99 18.28
N ILE A 215 -6.56 4.71 17.94
CA ILE A 215 -5.55 4.28 16.97
C ILE A 215 -6.01 4.89 15.64
N PHE A 216 -5.32 5.93 15.19
CA PHE A 216 -5.58 6.51 13.88
C PHE A 216 -5.14 5.50 12.81
N SER A 217 -6.00 5.23 11.84
CA SER A 217 -5.65 4.34 10.72
C SER A 217 -4.57 4.99 9.86
N LEU A 218 -3.65 4.19 9.31
CA LEU A 218 -2.63 4.67 8.36
C LEU A 218 -3.28 5.40 7.17
N GLU A 219 -4.46 4.96 6.74
CA GLU A 219 -5.26 5.61 5.70
C GLU A 219 -5.59 7.08 6.03
N THR A 220 -5.84 7.41 7.29
CA THR A 220 -6.11 8.79 7.72
C THR A 220 -4.87 9.67 7.57
N PHE A 221 -3.68 9.12 7.83
CA PHE A 221 -2.42 9.82 7.63
C PHE A 221 -2.17 10.12 6.16
N LYS A 222 -2.42 9.12 5.29
CA LYS A 222 -2.30 9.27 3.83
C LYS A 222 -3.22 10.34 3.28
N ASP A 223 -4.50 10.34 3.69
CA ASP A 223 -5.48 11.34 3.23
C ASP A 223 -5.03 12.77 3.58
N TYR A 224 -4.58 13.02 4.81
CA TYR A 224 -4.09 14.34 5.19
C TYR A 224 -2.77 14.74 4.51
N HIS A 225 -1.87 13.79 4.29
CA HIS A 225 -0.63 14.04 3.55
C HIS A 225 -0.95 14.46 2.11
N ARG A 226 -1.78 13.71 1.40
CA ARG A 226 -2.23 14.04 0.03
C ARG A 226 -2.87 15.43 -0.03
N ARG A 227 -3.73 15.77 0.93
CA ARG A 227 -4.37 17.08 0.99
C ARG A 227 -3.38 18.23 1.11
N ILE A 228 -2.33 18.06 1.91
CA ILE A 228 -1.34 19.13 2.16
C ILE A 228 -0.27 19.20 1.06
N TYR A 229 0.35 18.06 0.72
CA TYR A 229 1.52 18.05 -0.16
C TYR A 229 1.16 18.00 -1.64
N ASP A 230 0.09 17.30 -2.01
CA ASP A 230 -0.28 17.13 -3.43
C ASP A 230 -1.34 18.15 -3.85
N LEU A 231 -2.36 18.36 -3.01
CA LEU A 231 -3.53 19.19 -3.35
C LEU A 231 -3.44 20.62 -2.81
N GLN A 232 -2.52 20.90 -1.88
CA GLN A 232 -2.39 22.20 -1.20
C GLN A 232 -3.71 22.73 -0.63
N ASP A 233 -4.54 21.83 -0.08
CA ASP A 233 -5.81 22.15 0.57
C ASP A 233 -5.56 23.13 1.72
N THR A 234 -6.29 24.24 1.75
CA THR A 234 -6.17 25.29 2.77
C THR A 234 -7.07 25.05 3.99
N HIS A 235 -8.02 24.12 3.89
CA HIS A 235 -8.99 23.83 4.94
C HIS A 235 -8.58 22.63 5.80
N VAL A 236 -7.34 22.67 6.31
CA VAL A 236 -6.78 21.58 7.11
C VAL A 236 -6.67 21.99 8.59
N SER A 237 -7.14 21.11 9.48
CA SER A 237 -7.05 21.33 10.93
C SER A 237 -5.62 21.12 11.47
N ASP A 238 -5.34 21.60 12.67
CA ASP A 238 -4.06 21.36 13.38
C ASP A 238 -3.71 19.87 13.45
N LYS A 239 -4.75 19.04 13.62
CA LYS A 239 -4.65 17.58 13.60
C LYS A 239 -4.25 17.04 12.23
N GLY A 240 -4.82 17.59 11.17
CA GLY A 240 -4.48 17.21 9.80
C GLY A 240 -3.03 17.57 9.47
N ILE A 241 -2.57 18.77 9.84
CA ILE A 241 -1.17 19.20 9.69
C ILE A 241 -0.23 18.28 10.48
N ALA A 242 -0.59 17.96 11.72
CA ALA A 242 0.20 17.07 12.56
C ALA A 242 0.32 15.65 11.97
N MET A 243 -0.78 15.10 11.43
CA MET A 243 -0.79 13.80 10.77
C MET A 243 0.01 13.80 9.48
N ALA A 244 -0.18 14.78 8.61
CA ALA A 244 0.55 14.91 7.36
C ALA A 244 2.05 15.05 7.58
N SER A 245 2.47 15.88 8.54
CA SER A 245 3.88 16.10 8.87
C SER A 245 4.53 14.84 9.43
N ALA A 246 3.86 14.15 10.37
CA ALA A 246 4.35 12.90 10.92
C ALA A 246 4.49 11.83 9.83
N TYR A 247 3.51 11.70 8.93
CA TYR A 247 3.59 10.73 7.85
C TYR A 247 4.70 11.07 6.83
N HIS A 248 4.84 12.35 6.47
CA HIS A 248 5.87 12.82 5.54
C HIS A 248 7.29 12.50 6.04
N ILE A 249 7.59 12.84 7.29
CA ILE A 249 8.90 12.54 7.89
C ILE A 249 9.13 11.04 8.04
N PHE A 250 8.08 10.29 8.37
CA PHE A 250 8.17 8.84 8.49
C PHE A 250 8.52 8.16 7.16
N GLN A 251 7.89 8.58 6.05
CA GLN A 251 8.19 8.07 4.70
C GLN A 251 9.65 8.36 4.32
N ASN A 252 10.11 9.61 4.50
CA ASN A 252 11.49 10.01 4.18
C ASN A 252 12.52 9.20 4.98
N TRP A 253 12.29 9.04 6.29
CA TRP A 253 13.19 8.25 7.13
C TRP A 253 13.27 6.78 6.68
N LYS A 254 12.15 6.17 6.30
CA LYS A 254 12.14 4.78 5.81
C LYS A 254 12.89 4.64 4.47
N LEU A 255 12.72 5.58 3.55
CA LEU A 255 13.48 5.62 2.31
C LEU A 255 14.99 5.73 2.57
N ASP A 256 15.39 6.57 3.54
CA ASP A 256 16.80 6.69 3.96
C ASP A 256 17.33 5.38 4.56
N GLN A 257 16.53 4.64 5.33
CA GLN A 257 16.94 3.32 5.83
C GLN A 257 17.20 2.35 4.69
N ILE A 258 16.28 2.24 3.72
CA ILE A 258 16.41 1.34 2.57
C ILE A 258 17.66 1.67 1.74
N ASN A 259 17.90 2.95 1.48
CA ASN A 259 19.05 3.39 0.68
C ASN A 259 20.39 3.16 1.38
N ASN A 260 20.46 3.31 2.71
CA ASN A 260 21.69 3.16 3.48
C ASN A 260 21.99 1.71 3.91
N ASP A 261 20.99 0.82 3.95
CA ASP A 261 21.18 -0.61 4.27
C ASP A 261 22.00 -1.37 3.21
N THR A 262 22.17 -0.80 2.01
CA THR A 262 22.79 -1.53 0.89
C THR A 262 24.33 -1.38 0.83
N MET A 263 24.97 -0.48 1.60
CA MET A 263 26.42 -0.26 1.43
C MET A 263 27.28 0.11 2.65
N THR A 264 26.76 0.37 3.85
CA THR A 264 27.67 0.63 4.99
C THR A 264 27.09 0.23 6.33
N SER A 265 27.77 -0.72 6.97
CA SER A 265 27.71 -0.97 8.41
C SER A 265 28.09 0.29 9.19
N PHE A 266 27.10 1.07 9.66
CA PHE A 266 27.26 2.05 10.74
C PHE A 266 26.01 2.04 11.63
N PRO A 267 26.17 2.31 12.94
CA PRO A 267 25.51 1.54 13.98
C PRO A 267 24.04 1.93 14.15
N LEU A 268 23.24 0.91 14.43
CA LEU A 268 21.93 0.97 15.07
C LEU A 268 21.90 2.12 16.09
N SER A 269 21.33 3.26 15.71
CA SER A 269 20.94 4.29 16.67
C SER A 269 19.94 3.64 17.61
N SER A 270 20.09 3.84 18.91
CA SER A 270 19.17 3.25 19.88
C SER A 270 17.73 3.66 19.55
N PRO A 271 16.72 2.82 19.83
CA PRO A 271 15.32 3.17 19.54
C PRO A 271 14.87 4.50 20.17
N SER A 272 15.49 4.94 21.27
CA SER A 272 15.25 6.27 21.83
C SER A 272 15.81 7.40 20.98
N GLU A 273 17.03 7.26 20.46
CA GLU A 273 17.65 8.27 19.60
C GLU A 273 16.89 8.44 18.30
N VAL A 274 16.40 7.34 17.71
CA VAL A 274 15.55 7.39 16.50
C VAL A 274 14.25 8.13 16.79
N ARG A 275 13.56 7.82 17.90
CA ARG A 275 12.34 8.54 18.29
C ARG A 275 12.59 10.03 18.47
N THR A 276 13.64 10.41 19.19
CA THR A 276 13.99 11.82 19.42
C THR A 276 14.27 12.53 18.10
N ARG A 277 15.04 11.89 17.21
CA ARG A 277 15.35 12.46 15.89
C ARG A 277 14.09 12.65 15.05
N LEU A 278 13.21 11.64 15.01
CA LEU A 278 11.95 11.72 14.28
C LEU A 278 11.02 12.81 14.82
N GLN A 279 10.96 12.97 16.15
CA GLN A 279 10.19 14.04 16.78
C GLN A 279 10.69 15.43 16.37
N VAL A 280 12.01 15.66 16.41
CA VAL A 280 12.62 16.93 16.00
C VAL A 280 12.31 17.24 14.54
N LEU A 281 12.59 16.30 13.63
CA LEU A 281 12.31 16.48 12.19
C LEU A 281 10.83 16.76 11.92
N THR A 282 9.94 16.10 12.65
CA THR A 282 8.49 16.33 12.52
C THR A 282 8.08 17.72 12.99
N GLN A 283 8.64 18.20 14.10
CA GLN A 283 8.38 19.55 14.60
C GLN A 283 8.93 20.63 13.64
N GLU A 284 10.09 20.39 13.03
CA GLU A 284 10.67 21.26 12.01
C GLU A 284 9.75 21.34 10.77
N GLU A 285 9.22 20.20 10.32
CA GLU A 285 8.28 20.19 9.18
C GLU A 285 6.97 20.90 9.51
N VAL A 286 6.42 20.74 10.72
CA VAL A 286 5.25 21.52 11.17
C VAL A 286 5.57 23.01 11.16
N ALA A 287 6.72 23.43 11.68
CA ALA A 287 7.12 24.82 11.67
C ALA A 287 7.27 25.38 10.25
N LYS A 288 7.80 24.57 9.32
CA LYS A 288 7.90 24.90 7.89
C LYS A 288 6.54 25.06 7.24
N LEU A 289 5.61 24.12 7.44
CA LEU A 289 4.24 24.22 6.90
C LEU A 289 3.50 25.44 7.44
N LEU A 290 3.60 25.72 8.74
CA LEU A 290 2.93 26.87 9.36
C LEU A 290 3.57 28.22 9.02
N SER A 291 4.81 28.22 8.53
CA SER A 291 5.43 29.42 7.96
C SER A 291 4.88 29.78 6.58
N ASN A 292 4.20 28.84 5.92
CA ASN A 292 3.48 29.09 4.67
C ASN A 292 2.14 29.80 4.97
N SER A 293 1.82 30.85 4.21
CA SER A 293 0.59 31.64 4.37
C SER A 293 -0.68 30.80 4.25
N LEU A 294 -0.63 29.65 3.56
CA LEU A 294 -1.76 28.75 3.41
C LEU A 294 -2.22 28.12 4.74
N TYR A 295 -1.31 27.97 5.71
CA TYR A 295 -1.55 27.25 6.97
C TYR A 295 -1.31 28.11 8.22
N ALA A 296 -1.06 29.41 8.05
CA ALA A 296 -0.66 30.31 9.14
C ALA A 296 -1.72 30.48 10.24
N ASN A 297 -2.98 30.13 9.97
CA ASN A 297 -4.09 30.24 10.94
C ASN A 297 -4.11 29.09 11.97
N ASN A 298 -3.30 28.05 11.77
CA ASN A 298 -3.27 26.88 12.62
C ASN A 298 -2.35 27.07 13.84
N ASN A 299 -2.66 26.38 14.95
CA ASN A 299 -1.90 26.54 16.18
C ASN A 299 -0.62 25.69 16.16
N LYS A 300 0.53 26.39 16.14
CA LYS A 300 1.87 25.77 16.12
C LYS A 300 2.13 24.83 17.29
N ASP A 301 1.81 25.23 18.50
CA ASP A 301 2.12 24.44 19.69
C ASP A 301 1.25 23.16 19.73
N THR A 302 -0.03 23.29 19.38
CA THR A 302 -0.95 22.16 19.28
C THR A 302 -0.51 21.17 18.21
N ALA A 303 -0.20 21.65 16.99
CA ALA A 303 0.23 20.80 15.89
C ALA A 303 1.59 20.13 16.17
N SER A 304 2.53 20.84 16.80
CA SER A 304 3.86 20.32 17.14
C SER A 304 3.80 19.25 18.23
N ALA A 305 3.02 19.47 19.29
CA ALA A 305 2.84 18.49 20.36
C ALA A 305 2.14 17.23 19.85
N LEU A 306 1.09 17.40 19.04
CA LEU A 306 0.35 16.28 18.47
C LEU A 306 1.21 15.48 17.48
N SER A 307 1.94 16.14 16.59
CA SER A 307 2.78 15.48 15.59
C SER A 307 3.89 14.65 16.23
N SER A 308 4.50 15.15 17.32
CA SER A 308 5.51 14.42 18.11
C SER A 308 4.98 13.09 18.68
N ARG A 309 3.73 13.10 19.14
CA ARG A 309 3.05 11.88 19.61
C ARG A 309 2.74 10.94 18.44
N LEU A 310 2.24 11.48 17.33
CA LEU A 310 1.83 10.70 16.17
C LEU A 310 3.00 10.03 15.46
N ILE A 311 4.15 10.71 15.31
CA ILE A 311 5.35 10.10 14.70
C ILE A 311 5.90 8.97 15.55
N THR A 312 5.88 9.13 16.88
CA THR A 312 6.29 8.08 17.81
C THR A 312 5.35 6.87 17.68
N GLN A 313 4.05 7.12 17.57
CA GLN A 313 3.06 6.07 17.35
C GLN A 313 3.28 5.35 16.02
N LEU A 314 3.53 6.07 14.91
CA LEU A 314 3.85 5.47 13.60
C LEU A 314 5.11 4.60 13.67
N TYR A 315 6.15 5.10 14.32
CA TYR A 315 7.40 4.39 14.52
C TYR A 315 7.23 3.12 15.36
N ASP A 316 6.55 3.21 16.51
CA ASP A 316 6.39 2.10 17.46
C ASP A 316 5.43 1.03 16.95
N GLN A 317 4.41 1.42 16.18
CA GLN A 317 3.47 0.47 15.62
C GLN A 317 4.12 -0.26 14.43
N THR A 318 4.99 0.39 13.66
CA THR A 318 5.63 -0.25 12.51
C THR A 318 6.72 -1.22 12.98
N PRO A 319 6.62 -2.54 12.75
CA PRO A 319 7.72 -3.45 12.97
C PRO A 319 8.89 -3.01 12.09
N ILE A 320 9.95 -2.62 12.78
CA ILE A 320 11.27 -2.48 12.22
C ILE A 320 11.68 -3.93 11.96
N SER A 321 11.73 -4.35 10.69
CA SER A 321 12.25 -5.68 10.38
C SER A 321 13.67 -5.77 10.93
N PRO A 322 14.02 -6.86 11.64
CA PRO A 322 15.39 -7.10 12.11
C PRO A 322 16.36 -7.37 10.95
#